data_AF-A0A2U3KHP9-F1
#
_entry.id   AF-A0A2U3KHP9-F1
#
_cell.length_a   1.000
_cell.length_b   1.000
_cell.length_c   1.000
_cell.angle_alpha   90.00
_cell.angle_beta   90.00
_cell.angle_gamma   90.00
#
_symmetry.space_group_name_H-M   'P 1'
#
loop_
_entity.id
_entity.type
_entity.pdbx_description
1 polymer ?
#
loop_
_entity_poly.entity_id
_entity_poly.type
_entity_poly.pdbx_seq_one_letter_code
_entity_poly.pdbx_strand_id
1 'polypeptide(L)'
;MGHPARAPILQSDFLLLTSYLDQRPQLFPCIPRPLVYSCATHLRLLGEPMTTWSYALPRLPWLRAKYVLFVFIGLMLAYVLVHDESFLINAKDPEWPHIHPFRWYLLPHGIAGACALLLAPMQFSDRLRRSFTMLHRVIGRVYVGGVLIAAPMGFYVQYFEERLGAHRSFSLAAATQAVSWTVTTLVALALIRQGKVEAHRRWMTRSFAVALVFLEVRVVLGVTGWEHLGPSTVETVVWACNVFALLAADLVLQVQEWQRSRPLPRTAKMAAD
;
A
#
# COMPACT_ATOMS: atom_id res chain seq x y z
N MET A 1 2.82 -3.61 -63.24
CA MET A 1 2.45 -2.58 -62.24
C MET A 1 1.96 -3.34 -61.01
N GLY A 2 2.52 -3.34 -59.81
CA GLY A 2 3.74 -2.80 -59.21
C GLY A 2 3.73 -3.37 -57.78
N HIS A 3 4.83 -3.98 -57.35
CA HIS A 3 5.04 -4.39 -55.95
C HIS A 3 5.50 -3.15 -55.15
N PRO A 4 5.19 -3.05 -53.85
CA PRO A 4 6.19 -3.36 -52.80
C PRO A 4 5.55 -4.06 -51.58
N ALA A 5 6.19 -4.99 -50.86
CA ALA A 5 7.41 -5.00 -50.02
C ALA A 5 7.09 -4.89 -48.50
N ARG A 6 7.74 -5.77 -47.74
CA ARG A 6 7.55 -6.15 -46.33
C ARG A 6 7.94 -5.08 -45.31
N ALA A 7 7.39 -5.17 -44.09
CA ALA A 7 8.14 -4.99 -42.84
C ALA A 7 7.44 -5.64 -41.62
N PRO A 8 8.11 -6.51 -40.84
CA PRO A 8 7.74 -6.84 -39.47
C PRO A 8 8.63 -6.05 -38.49
N ILE A 9 8.03 -5.23 -37.62
CA ILE A 9 8.74 -4.51 -36.55
C ILE A 9 8.10 -4.90 -35.23
N LEU A 10 8.52 -6.04 -34.66
CA LEU A 10 8.17 -6.40 -33.28
C LEU A 10 9.06 -7.54 -32.77
N GLN A 11 10.40 -7.34 -32.73
CA GLN A 11 11.26 -8.24 -31.95
C GLN A 11 12.67 -7.74 -31.58
N SER A 12 13.08 -6.54 -32.00
CA SER A 12 14.47 -6.07 -31.80
C SER A 12 14.74 -5.29 -30.50
N ASP A 13 13.72 -4.81 -29.78
CA ASP A 13 13.95 -3.93 -28.61
C ASP A 13 14.24 -4.68 -27.30
N PHE A 14 14.10 -6.01 -27.29
CA PHE A 14 14.28 -6.81 -26.07
C PHE A 14 15.76 -7.16 -25.78
N LEU A 15 16.64 -7.12 -26.80
CA LEU A 15 18.06 -7.49 -26.66
C LEU A 15 18.98 -6.31 -26.38
N LEU A 16 18.55 -5.07 -26.66
CA LEU A 16 19.31 -3.85 -26.31
C LEU A 16 19.14 -3.43 -24.84
N LEU A 17 18.10 -3.92 -24.15
CA LEU A 17 17.85 -3.58 -22.74
C LEU A 17 18.72 -4.38 -21.75
N THR A 18 19.27 -5.52 -22.19
CA THR A 18 20.08 -6.41 -21.34
C THR A 18 21.55 -6.00 -21.26
N SER A 19 22.07 -5.21 -22.21
CA SER A 19 23.48 -4.75 -22.22
C SER A 19 23.73 -3.47 -21.42
N TYR A 20 22.69 -2.71 -21.04
CA TYR A 20 22.84 -1.43 -20.33
C TYR A 20 22.77 -1.53 -18.79
N LEU A 21 22.44 -2.71 -18.23
CA LEU A 21 22.27 -2.90 -16.79
C LEU A 21 23.51 -3.42 -16.05
N ASP A 22 24.67 -3.55 -16.72
CA ASP A 22 25.91 -4.09 -16.14
C ASP A 22 27.05 -3.04 -16.09
N GLN A 23 26.80 -1.90 -15.44
CA GLN A 23 27.88 -0.99 -15.06
C GLN A 23 27.73 -0.54 -13.59
N ARG A 24 28.53 -1.16 -12.73
CA ARG A 24 28.70 -0.80 -11.31
C ARG A 24 29.57 0.46 -11.16
N PRO A 25 29.31 1.35 -10.18
CA PRO A 25 30.26 2.38 -9.79
C PRO A 25 31.29 1.86 -8.76
N GLN A 26 32.44 2.53 -8.79
CA GLN A 26 33.76 2.10 -8.35
C GLN A 26 34.02 2.35 -6.85
N LEU A 27 34.89 1.51 -6.24
CA LEU A 27 35.46 1.72 -4.91
C LEU A 27 36.64 2.71 -4.97
N PHE A 28 36.63 3.71 -4.09
CA PHE A 28 37.80 4.57 -3.79
C PHE A 28 38.58 4.02 -2.58
N PRO A 29 39.93 4.09 -2.55
CA PRO A 29 40.75 3.58 -1.45
C PRO A 29 40.95 4.60 -0.31
N CYS A 30 41.07 4.09 0.93
CA CYS A 30 41.43 4.82 2.14
C CYS A 30 42.96 5.06 2.23
N ILE A 31 43.36 6.25 2.71
CA ILE A 31 44.74 6.64 3.07
C ILE A 31 44.82 6.81 4.62
N PRO A 32 45.94 6.46 5.30
CA PRO A 32 45.97 6.28 6.76
C PRO A 32 46.41 7.52 7.59
N ARG A 33 46.15 7.41 8.91
CA ARG A 33 46.37 8.34 10.04
C ARG A 33 47.81 8.89 10.19
N PRO A 34 47.98 9.89 11.08
CA PRO A 34 49.04 9.82 12.08
C PRO A 34 48.53 9.89 13.53
N LEU A 35 49.29 9.25 14.41
CA LEU A 35 49.21 9.26 15.87
C LEU A 35 49.59 10.64 16.44
N VAL A 36 48.93 11.05 17.52
CA VAL A 36 49.52 11.98 18.50
C VAL A 36 49.21 11.46 19.92
N TYR A 37 50.26 11.48 20.73
CA TYR A 37 50.36 10.94 22.08
C TYR A 37 49.64 11.78 23.14
N SER A 38 49.21 11.06 24.19
CA SER A 38 48.66 11.50 25.47
C SER A 38 49.59 12.43 26.25
N CYS A 39 49.00 13.39 26.99
CA CYS A 39 49.56 13.89 28.24
C CYS A 39 48.42 14.26 29.21
N ALA A 40 48.53 13.72 30.42
CA ALA A 40 47.56 13.75 31.51
C ALA A 40 47.28 15.17 32.05
N THR A 41 46.20 15.35 32.82
CA THR A 41 46.27 15.69 34.26
C THR A 41 44.87 15.62 34.89
N HIS A 42 44.83 14.99 36.06
CA HIS A 42 43.72 14.81 36.99
C HIS A 42 42.99 16.11 37.40
N LEU A 43 41.65 16.07 37.45
CA LEU A 43 40.88 16.73 38.53
C LEU A 43 39.59 15.94 38.78
N ARG A 44 39.57 15.15 39.86
CA ARG A 44 38.37 14.45 40.34
C ARG A 44 37.53 15.46 41.13
N LEU A 45 36.43 15.91 40.53
CA LEU A 45 35.34 16.59 41.24
C LEU A 45 34.24 15.55 41.51
N LEU A 46 33.98 15.33 42.80
CA LEU A 46 32.89 14.52 43.32
C LEU A 46 31.56 15.20 42.95
N GLY A 47 30.92 14.71 41.90
CA GLY A 47 29.52 14.97 41.60
C GLY A 47 28.91 13.64 41.23
N GLU A 48 28.20 13.02 42.17
CA GLU A 48 27.37 11.84 41.90
C GLU A 48 26.42 12.20 40.74
N PRO A 49 26.57 11.59 39.55
CA PRO A 49 25.62 11.84 38.49
C PRO A 49 24.30 11.23 38.95
N MET A 50 23.29 12.07 39.18
CA MET A 50 21.89 11.64 39.17
C MET A 50 21.69 10.87 37.86
N THR A 51 21.70 9.54 37.95
CA THR A 51 21.40 8.65 36.86
C THR A 51 19.93 8.83 36.53
N THR A 52 19.63 9.80 35.67
CA THR A 52 18.35 9.85 34.98
C THR A 52 18.30 8.58 34.13
N TRP A 53 17.57 7.58 34.62
CA TRP A 53 17.25 6.38 33.86
C TRP A 53 16.48 6.82 32.62
N SER A 54 17.23 7.09 31.56
CA SER A 54 16.71 7.22 30.21
C SER A 54 16.30 5.80 29.83
N TYR A 55 15.09 5.39 30.19
CA TYR A 55 14.47 4.23 29.59
C TYR A 55 14.36 4.54 28.11
N ALA A 56 15.37 4.15 27.33
CA ALA A 56 15.29 4.13 25.89
C ALA A 56 14.21 3.11 25.58
N LEU A 57 12.96 3.60 25.43
CA LEU A 57 11.84 2.80 24.97
C LEU A 57 12.33 1.97 23.78
N PRO A 58 12.24 0.63 23.84
CA PRO A 58 12.75 -0.22 22.79
C PRO A 58 12.17 0.25 21.47
N ARG A 59 13.04 0.69 20.55
CA ARG A 59 12.62 1.06 19.19
C ARG A 59 12.02 -0.19 18.58
N LEU A 60 10.69 -0.24 18.44
CA LEU A 60 10.07 -1.34 17.72
C LEU A 60 10.60 -1.26 16.28
N PRO A 61 11.42 -2.22 15.81
CA PRO A 61 11.99 -2.12 14.48
C PRO A 61 10.83 -2.14 13.49
N TRP A 62 10.78 -1.17 12.57
CA TRP A 62 9.73 -1.01 11.55
C TRP A 62 9.31 -2.32 10.86
N LEU A 63 10.25 -3.26 10.71
CA LEU A 63 9.98 -4.62 10.25
C LEU A 63 8.87 -5.32 11.05
N ARG A 64 8.84 -5.21 12.38
CA ARG A 64 7.77 -5.78 13.23
C ARG A 64 6.42 -5.08 13.01
N ALA A 65 6.43 -3.74 12.87
CA ALA A 65 5.22 -2.96 12.62
C ALA A 65 4.54 -3.33 11.29
N LYS A 66 5.33 -3.57 10.21
CA LYS A 66 4.76 -3.99 8.92
C LYS A 66 4.04 -5.34 9.02
N TYR A 67 4.58 -6.29 9.79
CA TYR A 67 3.97 -7.61 9.93
C TYR A 67 2.70 -7.53 10.77
N VAL A 68 2.70 -6.72 11.84
CA VAL A 68 1.48 -6.44 12.61
C VAL A 68 0.40 -5.84 11.71
N LEU A 69 0.74 -4.88 10.85
CA LEU A 69 -0.20 -4.32 9.87
C LEU A 69 -0.76 -5.38 8.92
N PHE A 70 0.09 -6.26 8.35
CA PHE A 70 -0.40 -7.30 7.45
C PHE A 70 -1.23 -8.37 8.14
N VAL A 71 -0.89 -8.73 9.40
CA VAL A 71 -1.72 -9.60 10.23
C VAL A 71 -3.06 -8.94 10.50
N PHE A 72 -3.07 -7.65 10.85
CA PHE A 72 -4.29 -6.89 11.07
C PHE A 72 -5.18 -6.84 9.82
N ILE A 73 -4.63 -6.50 8.66
CA ILE A 73 -5.35 -6.53 7.37
C ILE A 73 -5.86 -7.95 7.06
N GLY A 74 -5.06 -8.98 7.34
CA GLY A 74 -5.47 -10.38 7.16
C GLY A 74 -6.65 -10.77 8.06
N LEU A 75 -6.66 -10.31 9.32
CA LEU A 75 -7.77 -10.51 10.24
C LEU A 75 -9.02 -9.74 9.81
N MET A 76 -8.88 -8.49 9.33
CA MET A 76 -9.98 -7.72 8.75
C MET A 76 -10.59 -8.47 7.56
N LEU A 77 -9.75 -8.99 6.65
CA LEU A 77 -10.22 -9.76 5.51
C LEU A 77 -10.96 -11.03 5.94
N ALA A 78 -10.42 -11.78 6.91
CA ALA A 78 -11.07 -12.97 7.44
C ALA A 78 -12.43 -12.66 8.08
N TYR A 79 -12.51 -11.57 8.85
CA TYR A 79 -13.76 -11.07 9.43
C TYR A 79 -14.79 -10.77 8.34
N VAL A 80 -14.43 -9.95 7.34
CA VAL A 80 -15.35 -9.52 6.28
C VAL A 80 -15.86 -10.71 5.46
N LEU A 81 -15.00 -11.69 5.17
CA LEU A 81 -15.39 -12.90 4.45
C LEU A 81 -16.43 -13.75 5.20
N VAL A 82 -16.37 -13.77 6.53
CA VAL A 82 -17.28 -14.57 7.36
C VAL A 82 -18.56 -13.81 7.68
N HIS A 83 -18.45 -12.52 8.02
CA HIS A 83 -19.56 -11.71 8.50
C HIS A 83 -20.40 -11.14 7.35
N ASP A 84 -19.76 -10.54 6.35
CA ASP A 84 -20.46 -9.69 5.39
C ASP A 84 -20.54 -10.31 3.98
N GLU A 85 -19.58 -11.16 3.61
CA GLU A 85 -19.49 -11.81 2.30
C GLU A 85 -19.84 -13.30 2.37
N SER A 86 -20.57 -13.70 3.41
CA SER A 86 -21.08 -15.06 3.65
C SER A 86 -21.85 -15.60 2.43
N PHE A 87 -22.57 -14.74 1.71
CA PHE A 87 -23.32 -15.07 0.49
C PHE A 87 -22.46 -15.65 -0.64
N LEU A 88 -21.14 -15.42 -0.65
CA LEU A 88 -20.22 -16.01 -1.62
C LEU A 88 -20.07 -17.53 -1.44
N ILE A 89 -20.30 -18.03 -0.23
CA ILE A 89 -20.14 -19.45 0.13
C ILE A 89 -21.51 -20.08 0.42
N ASN A 90 -22.41 -19.31 1.04
CA ASN A 90 -23.73 -19.74 1.42
C ASN A 90 -24.80 -19.28 0.41
N ALA A 91 -25.23 -20.19 -0.47
CA ALA A 91 -26.29 -19.91 -1.44
C ALA A 91 -27.67 -19.61 -0.80
N LYS A 92 -27.85 -19.83 0.50
CA LYS A 92 -29.09 -19.54 1.24
C LYS A 92 -29.01 -18.28 2.09
N ASP A 93 -27.98 -17.46 1.88
CA ASP A 93 -27.82 -16.19 2.58
C ASP A 93 -29.03 -15.27 2.34
N PRO A 94 -29.60 -14.64 3.39
CA PRO A 94 -30.75 -13.76 3.27
C PRO A 94 -30.50 -12.53 2.39
N GLU A 95 -29.25 -12.16 2.11
CA GLU A 95 -28.89 -11.05 1.22
C GLU A 95 -29.05 -11.37 -0.27
N TRP A 96 -29.19 -12.65 -0.65
CA TRP A 96 -29.25 -13.02 -2.07
C TRP A 96 -30.36 -12.34 -2.88
N PRO A 97 -31.61 -12.21 -2.38
CA PRO A 97 -32.67 -11.49 -3.08
C PRO A 97 -32.29 -10.05 -3.41
N HIS A 98 -31.53 -9.36 -2.54
CA HIS A 98 -31.04 -8.01 -2.77
C HIS A 98 -29.96 -7.97 -3.85
N ILE A 99 -29.02 -8.93 -3.82
CA ILE A 99 -27.86 -8.96 -4.73
C ILE A 99 -28.21 -9.48 -6.14
N HIS A 100 -29.21 -10.35 -6.25
CA HIS A 100 -29.57 -11.04 -7.49
C HIS A 100 -29.72 -10.12 -8.72
N PRO A 101 -30.34 -8.93 -8.65
CA PRO A 101 -30.52 -8.03 -9.80
C PRO A 101 -29.21 -7.53 -10.42
N PHE A 102 -28.14 -7.35 -9.64
CA PHE A 102 -26.88 -6.75 -10.10
C PHE A 102 -25.67 -7.69 -9.98
N ARG A 103 -25.89 -8.97 -9.67
CA ARG A 103 -24.84 -9.99 -9.49
C ARG A 103 -23.80 -10.07 -10.63
N TRP A 104 -24.21 -9.80 -11.86
CA TRP A 104 -23.31 -9.87 -13.02
C TRP A 104 -22.31 -8.70 -13.09
N TYR A 105 -22.58 -7.62 -12.37
CA TYR A 105 -21.64 -6.51 -12.18
C TYR A 105 -20.86 -6.65 -10.88
N LEU A 106 -21.50 -7.20 -9.84
CA LEU A 106 -20.83 -7.46 -8.57
C LEU A 106 -19.76 -8.54 -8.68
N LEU A 107 -20.00 -9.62 -9.45
CA LEU A 107 -19.05 -10.71 -9.60
C LEU A 107 -17.69 -10.27 -10.18
N PRO A 108 -17.61 -9.56 -11.33
CA PRO A 108 -16.33 -9.07 -11.83
C PRO A 108 -15.70 -8.03 -10.90
N HIS A 109 -16.50 -7.19 -10.23
CA HIS A 109 -16.00 -6.28 -9.18
C HIS A 109 -15.31 -7.05 -8.05
N GLY A 110 -16.00 -8.02 -7.46
CA GLY A 110 -15.53 -8.81 -6.32
C GLY A 110 -14.29 -9.63 -6.66
N ILE A 111 -14.26 -10.32 -7.81
CA ILE A 111 -13.08 -11.10 -8.23
C ILE A 111 -11.88 -10.19 -8.47
N ALA A 112 -12.06 -9.08 -9.17
CA ALA A 112 -10.99 -8.13 -9.45
C ALA A 112 -10.48 -7.45 -8.17
N GLY A 113 -11.38 -7.05 -7.27
CA GLY A 113 -11.08 -6.45 -5.98
C GLY A 113 -10.37 -7.43 -5.04
N ALA A 114 -10.84 -8.68 -4.95
CA ALA A 114 -10.19 -9.73 -4.16
C ALA A 114 -8.78 -10.02 -4.65
N CYS A 115 -8.57 -10.13 -5.96
CA CYS A 115 -7.24 -10.28 -6.55
C CYS A 115 -6.32 -9.11 -6.14
N ALA A 116 -6.82 -7.87 -6.20
CA ALA A 116 -6.05 -6.70 -5.83
C ALA A 116 -5.69 -6.70 -4.34
N LEU A 117 -6.65 -6.97 -3.45
CA LEU A 117 -6.44 -6.98 -2.00
C LEU A 117 -5.52 -8.11 -1.53
N LEU A 118 -5.67 -9.32 -2.08
CA LEU A 118 -4.87 -10.48 -1.68
C LEU A 118 -3.42 -10.37 -2.15
N LEU A 119 -3.20 -9.84 -3.35
CA LEU A 119 -1.87 -9.81 -3.95
C LEU A 119 -1.08 -8.54 -3.63
N ALA A 120 -1.74 -7.44 -3.28
CA ALA A 120 -1.09 -6.17 -2.97
C ALA A 120 -0.08 -6.24 -1.80
N PRO A 121 -0.35 -6.93 -0.66
CA PRO A 121 0.63 -7.09 0.41
C PRO A 121 1.98 -7.63 -0.04
N MET A 122 1.98 -8.55 -1.01
CA MET A 122 3.21 -9.13 -1.57
C MET A 122 4.09 -8.07 -2.25
N GLN A 123 3.49 -7.01 -2.83
CA GLN A 123 4.21 -5.94 -3.52
C GLN A 123 5.08 -5.10 -2.58
N PHE A 124 4.78 -5.08 -1.28
CA PHE A 124 5.56 -4.37 -0.27
C PHE A 124 6.78 -5.15 0.23
N SER A 125 6.98 -6.39 -0.22
CA SER A 125 8.13 -7.22 0.16
C SER A 125 9.42 -6.79 -0.55
N ASP A 126 10.43 -6.39 0.23
CA ASP A 126 11.77 -6.07 -0.29
C ASP A 126 12.42 -7.28 -0.97
N ARG A 127 12.21 -8.49 -0.43
CA ARG A 127 12.74 -9.73 -1.00
C ARG A 127 12.10 -10.03 -2.36
N LEU A 128 10.77 -9.89 -2.47
CA LEU A 128 10.08 -10.10 -3.74
C LEU A 128 10.57 -9.09 -4.79
N ARG A 129 10.71 -7.82 -4.39
CA ARG A 129 11.14 -6.74 -5.30
C ARG A 129 12.59 -6.86 -5.77
N ARG A 130 13.50 -7.40 -4.94
CA ARG A 130 14.94 -7.53 -5.27
C ARG A 130 15.29 -8.86 -5.91
N SER A 131 14.71 -9.96 -5.43
CA SER A 131 15.10 -11.32 -5.82
C SER A 131 14.14 -11.96 -6.82
N PHE A 132 12.88 -11.50 -6.89
CA PHE A 132 11.84 -12.09 -7.73
C PHE A 132 11.12 -11.00 -8.56
N THR A 133 11.90 -10.16 -9.25
CA THR A 133 11.42 -8.99 -9.96
C THR A 133 10.36 -9.31 -11.03
N MET A 134 10.47 -10.46 -11.71
CA MET A 134 9.45 -10.90 -12.67
C MET A 134 8.10 -11.13 -11.99
N LEU A 135 8.09 -11.83 -10.86
CA LEU A 135 6.88 -12.09 -10.08
C LEU A 135 6.29 -10.79 -9.53
N HIS A 136 7.13 -9.88 -9.03
CA HIS A 136 6.70 -8.54 -8.62
C HIS A 136 5.96 -7.82 -9.75
N ARG A 137 6.51 -7.83 -10.98
CA ARG A 137 5.90 -7.20 -12.17
C ARG A 137 4.59 -7.86 -12.59
N VAL A 138 4.51 -9.20 -12.58
CA VAL A 138 3.28 -9.92 -12.94
C VAL A 138 2.17 -9.59 -11.95
N ILE A 139 2.43 -9.71 -10.65
CA ILE A 139 1.46 -9.35 -9.61
C ILE A 139 1.06 -7.88 -9.73
N GLY A 140 2.02 -6.97 -9.97
CA GLY A 140 1.71 -5.56 -10.17
C GLY A 140 0.78 -5.30 -11.36
N ARG A 141 0.92 -6.05 -12.47
CA ARG A 141 0.00 -5.96 -13.62
C ARG A 141 -1.38 -6.51 -13.29
N VAL A 142 -1.47 -7.63 -12.56
CA VAL A 142 -2.74 -8.18 -12.08
C VAL A 142 -3.45 -7.18 -11.18
N TYR A 143 -2.72 -6.52 -10.26
CA TYR A 143 -3.26 -5.45 -9.43
C TYR A 143 -3.82 -4.31 -10.28
N VAL A 144 -3.03 -3.76 -11.22
CA VAL A 144 -3.48 -2.64 -12.07
C VAL A 144 -4.70 -3.04 -12.90
N GLY A 145 -4.70 -4.21 -13.54
CA GLY A 145 -5.86 -4.71 -14.27
C GLY A 145 -7.09 -4.90 -13.38
N GLY A 146 -6.87 -5.41 -12.16
CA GLY A 146 -7.89 -5.53 -11.13
C GLY A 146 -8.53 -4.19 -10.77
N VAL A 147 -7.72 -3.15 -10.53
CA VAL A 147 -8.24 -1.79 -10.26
C VAL A 147 -9.09 -1.27 -11.41
N LEU A 148 -8.61 -1.43 -12.65
CA LEU A 148 -9.30 -0.92 -13.85
C LEU A 148 -10.63 -1.64 -14.14
N ILE A 149 -10.85 -2.82 -13.57
CA ILE A 149 -12.12 -3.56 -13.65
C ILE A 149 -12.98 -3.28 -12.42
N ALA A 150 -12.40 -3.40 -11.22
CA ALA A 150 -13.12 -3.29 -9.95
C ALA A 150 -13.68 -1.88 -9.73
N ALA A 151 -12.91 -0.82 -10.00
CA ALA A 151 -13.35 0.55 -9.78
C ALA A 151 -14.62 0.92 -10.57
N PRO A 152 -14.67 0.77 -11.91
CA PRO A 152 -15.90 1.10 -12.66
C PRO A 152 -17.07 0.16 -12.33
N MET A 153 -16.82 -1.13 -12.10
CA MET A 153 -17.90 -2.07 -11.75
C MET A 153 -18.49 -1.77 -10.36
N GLY A 154 -17.66 -1.41 -9.38
CA GLY A 154 -18.13 -1.03 -8.04
C GLY A 154 -18.96 0.24 -8.06
N PHE A 155 -18.53 1.26 -8.80
CA PHE A 155 -19.36 2.45 -9.03
C PHE A 155 -20.69 2.09 -9.70
N TYR A 156 -20.67 1.24 -10.73
CA TYR A 156 -21.89 0.85 -11.43
C TYR A 156 -22.87 0.07 -10.54
N VAL A 157 -22.36 -0.82 -9.67
CA VAL A 157 -23.19 -1.53 -8.68
C VAL A 157 -23.90 -0.51 -7.78
N GLN A 158 -23.19 0.47 -7.22
CA GLN A 158 -23.81 1.45 -6.34
C GLN A 158 -24.81 2.36 -7.07
N TYR A 159 -24.48 2.74 -8.31
CA TYR A 159 -25.40 3.48 -9.18
C TYR A 159 -26.66 2.66 -9.52
N PHE A 160 -26.53 1.34 -9.66
CA PHE A 160 -27.67 0.45 -9.83
C PHE A 160 -28.54 0.41 -8.58
N GLU A 161 -27.93 0.30 -7.38
CA GLU A 161 -28.65 0.34 -6.11
C GLU A 161 -29.40 1.67 -5.90
N GLU A 162 -28.84 2.81 -6.33
CA GLU A 162 -29.56 4.09 -6.31
C GLU A 162 -30.88 4.02 -7.07
N ARG A 163 -30.93 3.30 -8.20
CA ARG A 163 -32.17 3.08 -8.97
C ARG A 163 -33.16 2.16 -8.25
N LEU A 164 -32.68 1.35 -7.31
CA LEU A 164 -33.51 0.50 -6.45
C LEU A 164 -33.98 1.22 -5.18
N GLY A 165 -33.59 2.49 -4.99
CA GLY A 165 -34.02 3.32 -3.86
C GLY A 165 -32.93 3.62 -2.83
N ALA A 166 -31.69 3.18 -3.05
CA ALA A 166 -30.57 3.56 -2.19
C ALA A 166 -30.26 5.07 -2.30
N HIS A 167 -29.70 5.64 -1.23
CA HIS A 167 -29.35 7.06 -1.22
C HIS A 167 -28.27 7.37 -2.26
N ARG A 168 -28.48 8.42 -3.06
CA ARG A 168 -27.52 8.92 -4.07
C ARG A 168 -26.12 9.20 -3.51
N SER A 169 -26.02 9.51 -2.22
CA SER A 169 -24.73 9.73 -1.55
C SER A 169 -23.80 8.53 -1.64
N PHE A 170 -24.33 7.30 -1.58
CA PHE A 170 -23.52 6.10 -1.75
C PHE A 170 -22.91 6.02 -3.16
N SER A 171 -23.68 6.34 -4.21
CA SER A 171 -23.15 6.39 -5.58
C SER A 171 -22.05 7.43 -5.74
N LEU A 172 -22.18 8.59 -5.08
CA LEU A 172 -21.15 9.62 -5.07
C LEU A 172 -19.90 9.15 -4.32
N ALA A 173 -20.06 8.51 -3.17
CA ALA A 173 -18.94 7.94 -2.42
C ALA A 173 -18.21 6.85 -3.23
N ALA A 174 -18.94 5.96 -3.90
CA ALA A 174 -18.39 4.93 -4.78
C ALA A 174 -17.68 5.55 -5.99
N ALA A 175 -18.22 6.62 -6.59
CA ALA A 175 -17.55 7.35 -7.65
C ALA A 175 -16.23 7.99 -7.17
N THR A 176 -16.25 8.64 -6.00
CA THR A 176 -15.05 9.23 -5.39
C THR A 176 -13.99 8.17 -5.11
N GLN A 177 -14.38 7.00 -4.59
CA GLN A 177 -13.47 5.89 -4.35
C GLN A 177 -12.92 5.33 -5.67
N ALA A 178 -13.77 5.10 -6.67
CA ALA A 178 -13.37 4.59 -7.98
C ALA A 178 -12.37 5.53 -8.69
N VAL A 179 -12.62 6.84 -8.67
CA VAL A 179 -11.71 7.85 -9.22
C VAL A 179 -10.42 7.88 -8.43
N SER A 180 -10.47 7.95 -7.10
CA SER A 180 -9.27 8.00 -6.25
C SER A 180 -8.38 6.77 -6.45
N TRP A 181 -8.98 5.57 -6.50
CA TRP A 181 -8.24 4.33 -6.67
C TRP A 181 -7.63 4.23 -8.07
N THR A 182 -8.38 4.61 -9.10
CA THR A 182 -7.90 4.61 -10.48
C THR A 182 -6.78 5.63 -10.68
N VAL A 183 -6.98 6.88 -10.24
CA VAL A 183 -6.00 7.96 -10.38
C VAL A 183 -4.70 7.62 -9.66
N THR A 184 -4.78 7.21 -8.39
CA THR A 184 -3.57 6.86 -7.62
C THR A 184 -2.79 5.72 -8.28
N THR A 185 -3.48 4.72 -8.83
CA THR A 185 -2.89 3.59 -9.55
C THR A 185 -2.27 4.00 -10.88
N LEU A 186 -2.96 4.82 -11.68
CA LEU A 186 -2.47 5.29 -12.97
C LEU A 186 -1.27 6.23 -12.82
N VAL A 187 -1.29 7.11 -11.82
CA VAL A 187 -0.12 7.96 -11.51
C VAL A 187 1.07 7.11 -11.09
N ALA A 188 0.86 6.10 -10.22
CA ALA A 188 1.92 5.17 -9.86
C ALA A 188 2.50 4.45 -11.09
N LEU A 189 1.63 4.02 -12.01
CA LEU A 189 2.02 3.34 -13.25
C LEU A 189 2.78 4.28 -14.20
N ALA A 190 2.37 5.54 -14.33
CA ALA A 190 3.08 6.52 -15.12
C ALA A 190 4.50 6.79 -14.58
N LEU A 191 4.63 6.92 -13.25
CA LEU A 191 5.90 7.17 -12.58
C LEU A 191 6.90 6.02 -12.75
N ILE A 192 6.45 4.76 -12.68
CA ILE A 192 7.36 3.62 -12.88
C ILE A 192 7.82 3.51 -14.34
N ARG A 193 6.97 3.88 -15.31
CA ARG A 193 7.38 3.97 -16.73
C ARG A 193 8.43 5.05 -16.98
N GLN A 194 8.42 6.12 -16.17
CA GLN A 194 9.45 7.16 -16.19
C GLN A 194 10.71 6.80 -15.38
N GLY A 195 10.81 5.58 -14.83
CA GLY A 195 11.93 5.18 -13.96
C GLY A 195 11.94 5.85 -12.58
N LYS A 196 10.88 6.59 -12.20
CA LYS A 196 10.77 7.29 -10.91
C LYS A 196 10.29 6.34 -9.82
N VAL A 197 11.16 5.39 -9.45
CA VAL A 197 10.84 4.27 -8.55
C VAL A 197 10.33 4.72 -7.18
N GLU A 198 10.98 5.69 -6.53
CA GLU A 198 10.55 6.12 -5.18
C GLU A 198 9.18 6.81 -5.21
N ALA A 199 8.92 7.63 -6.22
CA ALA A 199 7.62 8.27 -6.40
C ALA A 199 6.52 7.23 -6.71
N HIS A 200 6.81 6.24 -7.56
CA HIS A 200 5.93 5.11 -7.81
C HIS A 200 5.52 4.40 -6.50
N ARG A 201 6.49 4.11 -5.61
CA ARG A 201 6.21 3.46 -4.33
C ARG A 201 5.28 4.27 -3.43
N ARG A 202 5.48 5.59 -3.37
CA ARG A 202 4.61 6.50 -2.61
C ARG A 202 3.18 6.46 -3.15
N TRP A 203 3.00 6.52 -4.47
CA TRP A 203 1.67 6.45 -5.09
C TRP A 203 1.01 5.07 -5.00
N MET A 204 1.78 3.98 -5.07
CA MET A 204 1.25 2.63 -4.81
C MET A 204 0.78 2.45 -3.36
N THR A 205 1.44 3.12 -2.40
CA THR A 205 1.00 3.09 -0.99
C THR A 205 -0.36 3.77 -0.85
N ARG A 206 -0.58 4.91 -1.51
CA ARG A 206 -1.89 5.59 -1.56
C ARG A 206 -2.96 4.73 -2.25
N SER A 207 -2.63 4.15 -3.40
CA SER A 207 -3.53 3.25 -4.12
C SER A 207 -3.97 2.06 -3.25
N PHE A 208 -3.05 1.45 -2.53
CA PHE A 208 -3.37 0.34 -1.64
C PHE A 208 -4.24 0.78 -0.45
N ALA A 209 -3.98 1.94 0.15
CA ALA A 209 -4.83 2.46 1.21
C ALA A 209 -6.27 2.70 0.73
N VAL A 210 -6.46 3.27 -0.47
CA VAL A 210 -7.81 3.43 -1.06
C VAL A 210 -8.49 2.08 -1.30
N ALA A 211 -7.73 1.03 -1.66
CA ALA A 211 -8.29 -0.32 -1.79
C ALA A 211 -8.82 -0.87 -0.45
N LEU A 212 -8.18 -0.53 0.67
CA LEU A 212 -8.54 -1.00 2.00
C LEU A 212 -9.87 -0.43 2.52
N VAL A 213 -10.40 0.64 1.93
CA VAL A 213 -11.70 1.24 2.32
C VAL A 213 -12.81 0.19 2.36
N PHE A 214 -12.81 -0.79 1.44
CA PHE A 214 -13.76 -1.91 1.46
C PHE A 214 -13.74 -2.67 2.80
N LEU A 215 -12.53 -2.99 3.30
CA LEU A 215 -12.37 -3.67 4.58
C LEU A 215 -12.67 -2.74 5.76
N GLU A 216 -12.25 -1.47 5.69
CA GLU A 216 -12.46 -0.50 6.76
C GLU A 216 -13.93 -0.26 7.04
N VAL A 217 -14.74 -0.02 6.01
CA VAL A 217 -16.17 0.24 6.15
C VAL A 217 -16.88 -0.95 6.81
N ARG A 218 -16.64 -2.17 6.32
CA ARG A 218 -17.28 -3.39 6.83
C ARG A 218 -16.86 -3.72 8.26
N VAL A 219 -15.57 -3.61 8.56
CA VAL A 219 -15.07 -3.85 9.93
C VAL A 219 -15.63 -2.81 10.90
N VAL A 220 -15.62 -1.52 10.54
CA VAL A 220 -16.15 -0.47 11.42
C VAL A 220 -17.64 -0.70 11.67
N LEU A 221 -18.45 -0.92 10.63
CA LEU A 221 -19.89 -1.12 10.79
C LEU A 221 -20.22 -2.38 11.59
N GLY A 222 -19.64 -3.53 11.22
CA GLY A 222 -19.97 -4.81 11.83
C GLY A 222 -19.47 -4.94 13.28
N VAL A 223 -18.26 -4.45 13.60
CA VAL A 223 -17.74 -4.51 14.97
C VAL A 223 -18.47 -3.55 15.91
N THR A 224 -18.91 -2.39 15.42
CA THR A 224 -19.61 -1.40 16.24
C THR A 224 -21.13 -1.60 16.28
N GLY A 225 -21.69 -2.39 15.35
CA GLY A 225 -23.12 -2.54 15.14
C GLY A 225 -23.80 -1.29 14.57
N TRP A 226 -23.02 -0.32 14.06
CA TRP A 226 -23.56 0.96 13.59
C TRP A 226 -24.36 0.87 12.29
N GLU A 227 -24.28 -0.26 11.58
CA GLU A 227 -25.18 -0.61 10.47
C GLU A 227 -26.67 -0.61 10.87
N HIS A 228 -26.99 -0.84 12.15
CA HIS A 228 -28.36 -0.85 12.65
C HIS A 228 -28.88 0.53 13.06
N LEU A 229 -28.02 1.57 13.08
CA LEU A 229 -28.40 2.93 13.49
C LEU A 229 -29.08 3.73 12.37
N GLY A 230 -29.12 3.18 11.15
CA GLY A 230 -29.79 3.75 9.99
C GLY A 230 -28.84 4.18 8.88
N PRO A 231 -29.38 4.50 7.70
CA PRO A 231 -28.60 4.74 6.48
C PRO A 231 -27.68 5.97 6.58
N SER A 232 -28.05 7.00 7.34
CA SER A 232 -27.23 8.19 7.54
C SER A 232 -25.93 7.90 8.32
N THR A 233 -25.97 6.98 9.27
CA THR A 233 -24.78 6.55 10.01
C THR A 233 -23.85 5.74 9.11
N VAL A 234 -24.40 4.79 8.36
CA VAL A 234 -23.64 4.01 7.35
C VAL A 234 -22.97 4.95 6.34
N GLU A 235 -23.71 5.91 5.81
CA GLU A 235 -23.22 6.93 4.89
C GLU A 235 -22.06 7.74 5.49
N THR A 236 -22.20 8.17 6.75
CA THR A 236 -21.15 8.91 7.46
C THR A 236 -19.88 8.08 7.60
N VAL A 237 -20.00 6.79 7.94
CA VAL A 237 -18.85 5.88 8.04
C VAL A 237 -18.17 5.69 6.69
N VAL A 238 -18.92 5.49 5.61
CA VAL A 238 -18.37 5.36 4.25
C VAL A 238 -17.55 6.59 3.86
N TRP A 239 -18.08 7.80 4.07
CA TRP A 239 -17.35 9.04 3.78
C TRP A 239 -16.13 9.21 4.69
N ALA A 240 -16.25 8.89 5.98
CA ALA A 240 -15.14 8.96 6.92
C ALA A 240 -13.99 8.02 6.52
N CYS A 241 -14.29 6.77 6.14
CA CYS A 241 -13.29 5.80 5.66
C CYS A 241 -12.62 6.27 4.36
N ASN A 242 -13.38 6.82 3.41
CA ASN A 242 -12.81 7.37 2.18
C ASN A 242 -11.77 8.47 2.44
N VAL A 243 -12.07 9.40 3.35
CA VAL A 243 -11.14 10.46 3.76
C VAL A 243 -9.96 9.88 4.55
N PHE A 244 -10.27 8.99 5.50
CA PHE A 244 -9.27 8.36 6.36
C PHE A 244 -8.22 7.59 5.55
N ALA A 245 -8.61 6.84 4.52
CA ALA A 245 -7.67 6.06 3.72
C ALA A 245 -6.54 6.91 3.10
N LEU A 246 -6.87 8.08 2.55
CA LEU A 246 -5.87 8.99 1.98
C LEU A 246 -4.99 9.61 3.07
N LEU A 247 -5.59 10.05 4.17
CA LEU A 247 -4.87 10.63 5.31
C LEU A 247 -3.92 9.61 5.96
N ALA A 248 -4.38 8.38 6.16
CA ALA A 248 -3.61 7.29 6.72
C ALA A 248 -2.41 6.96 5.80
N ALA A 249 -2.61 6.93 4.49
CA ALA A 249 -1.52 6.73 3.54
C ALA A 249 -0.45 7.83 3.65
N ASP A 250 -0.86 9.10 3.68
CA ASP A 250 0.07 10.22 3.79
C ASP A 250 0.77 10.25 5.15
N LEU A 251 0.07 9.95 6.25
CA LEU A 251 0.68 9.82 7.57
C LEU A 251 1.75 8.71 7.59
N VAL A 252 1.44 7.54 7.04
CA VAL A 252 2.40 6.43 6.94
C VAL A 252 3.63 6.85 6.14
N LEU A 253 3.44 7.54 5.02
CA LEU A 253 4.55 8.03 4.20
C LEU A 253 5.40 9.09 4.92
N GLN A 254 4.78 10.02 5.63
CA GLN A 254 5.47 11.05 6.41
C GLN A 254 6.27 10.44 7.57
N VAL A 255 5.68 9.48 8.29
CA VAL A 255 6.38 8.74 9.35
C VAL A 255 7.59 8.00 8.80
N GLN A 256 7.46 7.35 7.64
CA GLN A 256 8.59 6.68 6.99
C GLN A 256 9.69 7.66 6.59
N GLU A 257 9.34 8.82 6.05
CA GLU A 257 10.30 9.86 5.67
C GLU A 257 11.02 10.42 6.90
N TRP A 258 10.29 10.71 7.97
CA TRP A 258 10.87 11.15 9.24
C TRP A 258 11.84 10.13 9.83
N GLN A 259 11.47 8.84 9.81
CA GLN A 259 12.33 7.77 10.30
C GLN A 259 13.62 7.63 9.49
N ARG A 260 13.57 7.81 8.16
CA ARG A 260 14.75 7.76 7.28
C ARG A 260 15.67 8.97 7.47
N SER A 261 15.11 10.14 7.81
CA SER A 261 15.86 11.38 7.99
C SER A 261 16.50 11.52 9.38
N ARG A 262 16.19 10.63 10.33
CA ARG A 262 16.79 10.68 11.68
C ARG A 262 18.27 10.27 11.62
N PRO A 263 19.21 11.15 12.04
CA PRO A 263 20.63 10.79 12.09
C PRO A 263 20.84 9.62 13.05
N LEU A 264 21.66 8.65 12.64
CA LEU A 264 22.13 7.60 13.54
C LEU A 264 22.80 8.29 14.74
N PRO A 265 22.57 7.83 15.99
CA PRO A 265 23.38 8.28 17.10
C PRO A 265 24.83 8.01 16.71
N ARG A 266 25.67 9.06 16.65
CA ARG A 266 27.12 8.86 16.60
C ARG A 266 27.44 8.04 17.83
N THR A 267 27.62 6.73 17.66
CA THR A 267 28.18 5.87 18.70
C THR A 267 29.42 6.61 19.17
N ALA A 268 29.42 6.98 20.45
CA ALA A 268 30.40 7.88 21.05
C ALA A 268 31.81 7.42 20.67
N LYS A 269 32.38 8.05 19.65
CA LYS A 269 33.78 7.91 19.25
C LYS A 269 34.66 8.80 20.16
N MET A 270 34.25 8.94 21.42
CA MET A 270 34.80 9.88 22.41
C MET A 270 34.84 9.24 23.81
N ALA A 271 35.03 7.93 23.91
CA ALA A 271 35.25 7.25 25.19
C ALA A 271 36.53 6.40 25.21
N ALA A 272 37.44 6.63 24.27
CA ALA A 272 38.76 6.01 24.25
C ALA A 272 39.73 6.93 23.50
N ASP A 273 40.11 8.04 24.13
CA ASP A 273 41.39 8.75 23.95
C ASP A 273 41.74 9.37 25.31
#